data_AF-A0A2N9G0T7-F1
#
_entry.id   AF-A0A2N9G0T7-F1
#
_cell.length_a   1.000
_cell.length_b   1.000
_cell.length_c   1.000
_cell.angle_alpha   90.00
_cell.angle_beta   90.00
_cell.angle_gamma   90.00
#
_symmetry.space_group_name_H-M   'P 1'
#
loop_
_entity.id
_entity.type
_entity.pdbx_description
1 polymer ?
#
loop_
_entity_poly.entity_id
_entity_poly.type
_entity_poly.pdbx_seq_one_letter_code
_entity_poly.pdbx_strand_id
1 'polypeptide(L)'
;MEIYCSLNMYEANDNPQTLLSDTTMLTICFYMTERYQLKIQPSQGVEIIVEDIISPELCAYVKIPLFVTPLNSLRQKYLSRELSKLNLDPTVREYLKEQIESWVLGEVERNGMFKEGFQVVAELQVFKVESVYKEEFDRHACQIHGSDGADLLHWDIPS
;
A
#
# COMPACT_ATOMS: atom_id res chain seq x y z
N MET A 1 3.04 9.21 -12.99
CA MET A 1 2.54 8.74 -11.69
C MET A 1 3.73 8.56 -10.76
N GLU A 2 3.68 9.19 -9.60
CA GLU A 2 4.68 9.06 -8.54
C GLU A 2 4.08 8.20 -7.41
N ILE A 3 4.86 7.29 -6.83
CA ILE A 3 4.42 6.43 -5.73
C ILE A 3 5.42 6.56 -4.58
N TYR A 4 4.90 6.82 -3.38
CA TYR A 4 5.65 6.87 -2.13
C TYR A 4 5.08 5.83 -1.17
N CYS A 5 5.96 5.12 -0.47
CA CYS A 5 5.57 4.11 0.51
C CYS A 5 6.16 4.46 1.87
N SER A 6 5.36 4.31 2.92
CA SER A 6 5.82 4.28 4.30
C SER A 6 5.41 2.96 4.91
N LEU A 7 6.35 2.25 5.54
CA LEU A 7 6.12 0.97 6.17
C LEU A 7 6.67 0.98 7.58
N ASN A 8 5.81 0.63 8.54
CA ASN A 8 6.20 0.40 9.93
C ASN A 8 5.96 -1.08 10.26
N MET A 9 6.99 -1.75 10.79
CA MET A 9 6.93 -3.19 11.11
C MET A 9 7.38 -3.46 12.54
N TYR A 10 6.56 -4.18 13.31
CA TYR A 10 6.84 -4.51 14.71
C TYR A 10 6.28 -5.88 15.10
N GLU A 11 6.88 -6.50 16.13
CA GLU A 11 6.37 -7.73 16.75
C GLU A 11 5.00 -7.43 17.38
N ALA A 12 4.01 -8.29 17.12
CA ALA A 12 2.70 -8.16 17.75
C ALA A 12 2.83 -8.44 19.26
N ASN A 13 2.51 -7.46 20.12
CA ASN A 13 2.39 -7.70 21.55
C ASN A 13 1.20 -8.63 21.82
N ASP A 14 1.29 -9.51 22.83
CA ASP A 14 0.30 -10.51 23.27
C ASP A 14 -1.16 -10.04 23.17
N ASN A 15 -1.75 -10.11 21.98
CA ASN A 15 -3.11 -9.66 21.73
C ASN A 15 -3.99 -10.91 21.59
N PRO A 16 -4.91 -11.21 22.51
CA PRO A 16 -5.65 -12.47 22.56
C PRO A 16 -6.62 -12.68 21.39
N GLN A 17 -6.66 -11.78 20.39
CA GLN A 17 -7.52 -11.86 19.21
C GLN A 17 -6.82 -12.45 17.97
N THR A 18 -5.51 -12.70 17.99
CA THR A 18 -4.82 -13.31 16.84
C THR A 18 -4.96 -14.84 16.84
N LEU A 19 -5.78 -15.30 15.90
CA LEU A 19 -6.06 -16.69 15.55
C LEU A 19 -4.82 -17.59 15.58
N LEU A 20 -4.97 -18.77 16.19
CA LEU A 20 -4.24 -20.03 15.95
C LEU A 20 -2.79 -19.82 15.49
N SER A 21 -1.88 -19.65 16.45
CA SER A 21 -0.44 -19.60 16.18
C SER A 21 0.01 -20.92 15.56
N ASP A 22 0.10 -20.96 14.23
CA ASP A 22 0.85 -22.00 13.54
C ASP A 22 2.33 -21.74 13.83
N THR A 23 2.91 -22.53 14.74
CA THR A 23 4.30 -22.38 15.18
C THR A 23 5.30 -22.64 14.06
N THR A 24 4.85 -23.15 12.91
CA THR A 24 5.68 -23.38 11.72
C THR A 24 5.70 -22.20 10.75
N MET A 25 4.94 -21.14 11.02
CA MET A 25 4.75 -20.01 10.12
C MET A 25 5.02 -18.68 10.83
N LEU A 26 5.82 -17.83 10.19
CA LEU A 26 5.85 -16.40 10.45
C LEU A 26 4.58 -15.77 9.85
N THR A 27 3.73 -15.16 10.66
CA THR A 27 2.53 -14.47 10.16
C THR A 27 2.74 -12.97 10.19
N ILE A 28 2.58 -12.32 9.04
CA ILE A 28 2.59 -10.86 8.90
C ILE A 28 1.16 -10.39 8.66
N CYS A 29 0.65 -9.58 9.59
CA CYS A 29 -0.64 -8.90 9.49
C CYS A 29 -0.42 -7.51 8.89
N PHE A 30 -0.91 -7.29 7.68
CA PHE A 30 -0.86 -6.02 6.99
C PHE A 30 -2.09 -5.17 7.31
N TYR A 31 -1.86 -3.92 7.68
CA TYR A 31 -2.86 -2.84 7.69
C TYR A 31 -2.43 -1.82 6.65
N MET A 32 -3.24 -1.67 5.58
CA MET A 32 -2.86 -0.90 4.40
C MET A 32 -3.83 0.25 4.19
N THR A 33 -3.30 1.44 3.98
CA THR A 33 -4.08 2.61 3.55
C THR A 33 -3.46 3.20 2.30
N GLU A 34 -4.26 3.45 1.26
CA GLU A 34 -3.84 4.16 0.06
C GLU A 34 -4.38 5.59 0.09
N ARG A 35 -3.53 6.58 -0.19
CA ARG A 35 -3.92 7.97 -0.41
C ARG A 35 -3.56 8.35 -1.83
N TYR A 36 -4.55 8.75 -2.60
CA TYR A 36 -4.42 9.15 -3.99
C TYR A 36 -4.61 10.66 -4.12
N GLN A 37 -3.63 11.33 -4.72
CA GLN A 37 -3.65 12.75 -5.00
C GLN A 37 -3.66 12.99 -6.51
N LEU A 38 -4.75 13.54 -7.04
CA LEU A 38 -4.82 13.99 -8.43
C LEU A 38 -4.45 15.47 -8.50
N LYS A 39 -3.43 15.82 -9.27
CA LYS A 39 -3.03 17.20 -9.55
C LYS A 39 -3.47 17.58 -10.96
N ILE A 40 -4.43 18.49 -11.07
CA ILE A 40 -4.86 19.01 -12.38
C ILE A 40 -3.98 20.20 -12.74
N GLN A 41 -3.27 20.09 -13.87
CA GLN A 41 -2.46 21.17 -14.42
C GLN A 41 -3.34 22.09 -15.28
N PRO A 42 -3.51 23.37 -14.91
CA PRO A 42 -4.28 24.31 -15.72
C PRO A 42 -3.52 24.68 -17.00
N SER A 43 -4.25 24.98 -18.07
CA SER A 43 -3.65 25.50 -19.31
C SER A 43 -3.10 26.91 -19.18
N GLN A 44 -3.62 27.72 -18.24
CA GLN A 44 -3.14 29.07 -17.92
C GLN A 44 -3.35 29.36 -16.43
N GLY A 45 -2.33 29.88 -15.73
CA GLY A 45 -2.42 30.34 -14.33
C GLY A 45 -1.79 29.40 -13.28
N VAL A 46 -1.98 29.72 -11.99
CA VAL A 46 -1.49 28.96 -10.83
C VAL A 46 -2.67 28.59 -9.96
N GLU A 47 -3.38 27.52 -10.32
CA GLU A 47 -4.29 26.84 -9.39
C GLU A 47 -4.29 25.35 -9.72
N ILE A 48 -3.70 24.56 -8.82
CA ILE A 48 -3.63 23.10 -8.89
C ILE A 48 -4.82 22.59 -8.10
N ILE A 49 -5.87 22.12 -8.79
CA ILE A 49 -6.93 21.38 -8.11
C ILE A 49 -6.31 20.06 -7.66
N VAL A 50 -6.37 19.84 -6.35
CA VAL A 50 -5.93 18.62 -5.69
C VAL A 50 -7.17 17.87 -5.22
N GLU A 51 -7.56 16.84 -5.95
CA GLU A 51 -8.46 15.84 -5.36
C GLU A 51 -7.60 14.89 -4.52
N ASP A 52 -8.00 14.72 -3.26
CA ASP A 52 -7.29 13.89 -2.29
C ASP A 52 -8.25 12.83 -1.75
N ILE A 53 -8.00 11.57 -2.10
CA ILE A 53 -8.85 10.44 -1.78
C ILE A 53 -8.05 9.49 -0.89
N ILE A 54 -8.60 9.16 0.28
CA ILE A 54 -8.03 8.16 1.18
C ILE A 54 -8.90 6.91 1.12
N SER A 55 -8.29 5.77 0.83
CA SER A 55 -8.97 4.48 0.83
C SER A 55 -9.36 4.09 2.26
N PRO A 56 -10.39 3.25 2.44
CA PRO A 56 -10.56 2.50 3.69
C PRO A 56 -9.29 1.70 4.00
N GLU A 57 -9.07 1.43 5.29
CA GLU A 57 -8.01 0.53 5.71
C GLU A 57 -8.31 -0.90 5.26
N LEU A 58 -7.35 -1.53 4.59
CA LEU A 58 -7.41 -2.92 4.15
C LEU A 58 -6.53 -3.78 5.06
N CYS A 59 -7.11 -4.85 5.61
CA CYS A 59 -6.38 -5.84 6.40
C CYS A 59 -6.10 -7.11 5.58
N ALA A 60 -4.86 -7.59 5.57
CA ALA A 60 -4.48 -8.83 4.91
C ALA A 60 -3.42 -9.60 5.70
N TYR A 61 -3.31 -10.91 5.44
CA TYR A 61 -2.33 -11.78 6.11
C TYR A 61 -1.41 -12.44 5.09
N VAL A 62 -0.12 -12.36 5.36
CA VAL A 62 0.91 -13.13 4.63
C VAL A 62 1.54 -14.10 5.62
N LYS A 63 1.55 -15.39 5.28
CA LYS A 63 2.15 -16.44 6.11
C LYS A 63 3.40 -16.95 5.41
N ILE A 64 4.55 -16.91 6.08
CA ILE A 64 5.84 -17.34 5.54
C ILE A 64 6.29 -18.56 6.33
N PRO A 65 6.49 -19.72 5.70
CA PRO A 65 6.96 -20.90 6.41
C PRO A 65 8.36 -20.68 7.01
N LEU A 66 8.53 -21.02 8.27
CA LEU A 66 9.83 -20.84 8.94
C LEU A 66 10.93 -21.66 8.26
N PHE A 67 10.61 -22.83 7.69
CA PHE A 67 11.60 -23.64 6.97
C PHE A 67 12.15 -22.97 5.68
N VAL A 68 11.44 -21.99 5.09
CA VAL A 68 11.98 -21.24 3.95
C VAL A 68 12.88 -20.09 4.37
N THR A 69 12.81 -19.65 5.64
CA THR A 69 13.60 -18.52 6.14
C THR A 69 15.11 -18.65 5.93
N PRO A 70 15.78 -19.81 6.10
CA PRO A 70 17.21 -19.93 5.81
C PRO A 70 17.54 -19.97 4.30
N LEU A 71 16.55 -20.23 3.44
CA LEU A 71 16.76 -20.47 2.01
C LEU A 71 16.43 -19.22 1.19
N ASN A 72 17.42 -18.36 0.95
CA ASN A 72 17.23 -17.05 0.30
C ASN A 72 16.34 -17.13 -0.95
N SER A 73 16.75 -17.87 -1.98
CA SER A 73 16.01 -17.95 -3.25
C SER A 73 14.59 -18.50 -3.11
N LEU A 74 14.35 -19.38 -2.14
CA LEU A 74 13.02 -19.93 -1.87
C LEU A 74 12.15 -18.92 -1.12
N ARG A 75 12.72 -18.20 -0.15
CA ARG A 75 12.07 -17.11 0.57
C ARG A 75 11.63 -15.99 -0.38
N GLN A 76 12.50 -15.53 -1.28
CA GLN A 76 12.14 -14.46 -2.23
C GLN A 76 11.00 -14.89 -3.17
N LYS A 77 11.07 -16.12 -3.71
CA LYS A 77 9.99 -16.67 -4.55
C LYS A 77 8.67 -16.80 -3.81
N TYR A 78 8.73 -17.25 -2.56
CA TYR A 78 7.56 -17.40 -1.72
C TYR A 78 6.93 -16.03 -1.40
N LEU A 79 7.74 -15.06 -0.96
CA LEU A 79 7.31 -13.69 -0.69
C LEU A 79 6.69 -13.05 -1.94
N SER A 80 7.36 -13.14 -3.10
CA SER A 80 6.82 -12.62 -4.36
C SER A 80 5.45 -13.21 -4.68
N ARG A 81 5.28 -14.53 -4.52
CA ARG A 81 3.99 -15.19 -4.73
C ARG A 81 2.93 -14.72 -3.74
N GLU A 82 3.24 -14.62 -2.45
CA GLU A 82 2.24 -14.20 -1.46
C GLU A 82 1.87 -12.72 -1.60
N LEU A 83 2.85 -11.84 -1.81
CA LEU A 83 2.62 -10.42 -2.05
C LEU A 83 1.87 -10.18 -3.35
N SER A 84 2.00 -11.06 -4.35
CA SER A 84 1.21 -10.96 -5.59
C SER A 84 -0.29 -11.09 -5.38
N LYS A 85 -0.71 -11.71 -4.27
CA LYS A 85 -2.12 -11.84 -3.88
C LYS A 85 -2.68 -10.57 -3.26
N LEU A 86 -1.83 -9.66 -2.81
CA LEU A 86 -2.23 -8.33 -2.40
C LEU A 86 -2.51 -7.52 -3.67
N ASN A 87 -3.69 -6.90 -3.75
CA ASN A 87 -4.08 -6.03 -4.85
C ASN A 87 -3.35 -4.67 -4.79
N LEU A 88 -2.02 -4.72 -4.85
CA LEU A 88 -1.11 -3.59 -4.73
C LEU A 88 -0.36 -3.35 -6.04
N ASP A 89 0.05 -2.10 -6.25
CA ASP A 89 0.90 -1.73 -7.38
C ASP A 89 2.20 -2.56 -7.40
N PRO A 90 2.70 -3.00 -8.56
CA PRO A 90 3.96 -3.77 -8.66
C PRO A 90 5.14 -3.12 -7.93
N THR A 91 5.27 -1.80 -7.97
CA THR A 91 6.34 -1.05 -7.30
C THR A 91 6.24 -1.19 -5.80
N VAL A 92 5.01 -1.10 -5.27
CA VAL A 92 4.74 -1.27 -3.83
C VAL A 92 5.06 -2.70 -3.40
N ARG A 93 4.71 -3.71 -4.22
CA ARG A 93 5.01 -5.12 -3.92
C ARG A 93 6.50 -5.40 -3.88
N GLU A 94 7.27 -4.85 -4.80
CA GLU A 94 8.74 -5.01 -4.80
C GLU A 94 9.36 -4.32 -3.58
N TYR A 95 8.93 -3.09 -3.25
CA TYR A 95 9.33 -2.40 -2.03
C TYR A 95 9.03 -3.24 -0.77
N LEU A 96 7.81 -3.75 -0.63
CA LEU A 96 7.41 -4.61 0.48
C LEU A 96 8.27 -5.86 0.59
N LYS A 97 8.56 -6.51 -0.54
CA LYS A 97 9.41 -7.71 -0.58
C LYS A 97 10.78 -7.42 0.04
N GLU A 98 11.43 -6.34 -0.37
CA GLU A 98 12.74 -5.95 0.15
C GLU A 98 12.69 -5.61 1.64
N GLN A 99 11.68 -4.87 2.09
CA GLN A 99 11.53 -4.51 3.51
C GLN A 99 11.30 -5.74 4.39
N ILE A 100 10.41 -6.65 3.98
CA ILE A 100 10.13 -7.89 4.71
C ILE A 100 11.37 -8.77 4.76
N GLU A 101 12.12 -8.89 3.66
CA GLU A 101 13.37 -9.66 3.64
C GLU A 101 14.40 -9.08 4.61
N SER A 102 14.62 -7.77 4.57
CA SER A 102 15.53 -7.08 5.48
C SER A 102 15.14 -7.30 6.94
N TRP A 103 13.84 -7.17 7.23
CA TRP A 103 13.31 -7.33 8.58
C TRP A 103 13.47 -8.77 9.08
N VAL A 104 13.12 -9.77 8.26
CA VAL A 104 13.26 -11.20 8.58
C VAL A 104 14.71 -11.55 8.87
N LEU A 105 15.65 -11.05 8.07
CA LEU A 105 17.08 -11.28 8.29
C LEU A 105 17.56 -10.61 9.58
N GLY A 106 17.22 -9.35 9.80
CA GLY A 106 17.59 -8.63 11.02
C GLY A 106 17.07 -9.30 12.29
N GLU A 107 15.88 -9.90 12.24
CA GLU A 107 15.33 -10.62 13.39
C GLU A 107 16.06 -11.93 13.68
N VAL A 108 16.39 -12.71 12.64
CA VAL A 108 17.21 -13.93 12.78
C VAL A 108 18.62 -13.59 13.28
N GLU A 109 19.22 -12.50 12.80
CA GLU A 109 20.56 -12.07 13.25
C GLU A 109 20.57 -11.66 14.72
N ARG A 110 19.51 -10.99 15.20
CA ARG A 110 19.40 -10.55 16.60
C ARG A 110 19.12 -11.71 17.56
N ASN A 111 18.22 -12.62 17.17
CA ASN A 111 17.67 -13.61 18.09
C ASN A 111 18.11 -15.05 17.79
N GLY A 112 18.90 -15.28 16.73
CA GLY A 112 19.35 -16.59 16.26
C GLY A 112 18.26 -17.41 15.58
N MET A 113 17.01 -17.28 16.03
CA MET A 113 15.82 -17.90 15.44
C MET A 113 14.55 -17.10 15.79
N PHE A 114 13.49 -17.30 15.00
CA PHE A 114 12.16 -16.79 15.35
C PHE A 114 11.60 -17.54 16.57
N LYS A 115 10.91 -16.81 17.45
CA LYS A 115 10.14 -17.42 18.53
C LYS A 115 8.99 -18.24 17.95
N GLU A 116 8.51 -19.23 18.69
CA GLU A 116 7.29 -19.95 18.30
C GLU A 116 6.09 -19.00 18.29
N GLY A 117 5.24 -19.11 17.27
CA GLY A 117 4.03 -18.27 17.16
C GLY A 117 4.33 -16.80 16.88
N PHE A 118 5.52 -16.47 16.39
CA PHE A 118 5.95 -15.11 16.12
C PHE A 118 5.08 -14.43 15.06
N GLN A 119 4.52 -13.29 15.43
CA GLN A 119 3.60 -12.50 14.61
C GLN A 119 4.16 -11.09 14.43
N VAL A 120 4.00 -10.57 13.22
CA VAL A 120 4.45 -9.24 12.85
C VAL A 120 3.24 -8.43 12.41
N VAL A 121 3.16 -7.21 12.89
CA VAL A 121 2.25 -6.20 12.35
C VAL A 121 3.03 -5.34 11.36
N ALA A 122 2.45 -5.12 10.18
CA ALA A 122 2.98 -4.29 9.12
C ALA A 122 1.95 -3.21 8.74
N GLU A 123 2.22 -1.97 9.12
CA GLU A 123 1.40 -0.81 8.77
C GLU A 123 1.98 -0.17 7.51
N LEU A 124 1.27 -0.30 6.39
CA LEU A 124 1.68 0.21 5.09
C LEU A 124 0.80 1.40 4.71
N GLN A 125 1.43 2.54 4.43
CA GLN A 125 0.81 3.69 3.81
C GLN A 125 1.38 3.85 2.41
N VAL A 126 0.50 3.83 1.40
CA VAL A 126 0.85 4.06 0.00
C VAL A 126 0.30 5.40 -0.41
N PHE A 127 1.16 6.28 -0.89
CA PHE A 127 0.77 7.58 -1.43
C PHE A 127 1.04 7.61 -2.93
N LYS A 128 -0.01 7.80 -3.72
CA LYS A 128 0.05 7.87 -5.18
C LYS A 128 -0.29 9.28 -5.63
N VAL A 129 0.58 9.88 -6.43
CA VAL A 129 0.35 11.18 -7.04
C VAL A 129 0.28 11.03 -8.54
N GLU A 130 -0.82 11.50 -9.11
CA GLU A 130 -1.01 11.57 -10.55
C GLU A 130 -1.17 13.03 -10.97
N SER A 131 -0.73 13.33 -12.18
CA SER A 131 -0.86 14.66 -12.75
C SER A 131 -1.47 14.54 -14.13
N VAL A 132 -2.52 15.31 -14.37
CA VAL A 132 -3.29 15.31 -15.61
C VAL A 132 -3.47 16.74 -16.08
N TYR A 133 -3.49 16.95 -17.40
CA TYR A 133 -3.85 18.25 -17.97
C TYR A 133 -5.36 18.48 -17.85
N LYS A 134 -5.77 19.74 -17.63
CA LYS A 134 -7.19 20.09 -17.49
C LYS A 134 -8.03 19.61 -18.68
N GLU A 135 -7.53 19.77 -19.90
CA GLU A 135 -8.27 19.36 -21.11
C GLU A 135 -8.54 17.85 -21.15
N GLU A 136 -7.61 17.06 -20.61
CA GLU A 136 -7.75 15.61 -20.51
C GLU A 136 -8.71 15.22 -19.39
N PHE A 137 -8.64 15.88 -18.24
CA PHE A 137 -9.61 15.71 -17.15
C PHE A 137 -11.03 16.02 -17.61
N ASP A 138 -11.25 17.19 -18.23
CA ASP A 138 -12.56 17.63 -18.73
C ASP A 138 -13.11 16.64 -19.76
N ARG A 139 -12.27 16.12 -20.66
CA ARG A 139 -12.64 15.07 -21.62
C ARG A 139 -13.10 13.79 -20.93
N HIS A 140 -12.40 13.34 -19.89
CA HIS A 140 -12.78 12.15 -19.13
C HIS A 140 -14.07 12.36 -18.32
N ALA A 141 -14.23 13.52 -17.68
CA ALA A 141 -15.45 13.88 -16.96
C ALA A 141 -16.69 13.85 -17.89
N CYS A 142 -16.59 14.45 -19.08
CA CYS A 142 -17.65 14.45 -20.09
C CYS A 142 -18.03 13.04 -20.59
N GLN A 143 -17.07 12.11 -20.63
CA GLN A 143 -17.31 10.72 -21.03
C GLN A 143 -18.03 9.90 -19.95
N ILE A 144 -17.78 10.21 -18.67
CA ILE A 144 -18.38 9.49 -17.54
C ILE A 144 -19.79 10.01 -17.23
N HIS A 145 -20.06 11.29 -17.48
CA HIS A 145 -21.34 11.92 -17.08
C HIS A 145 -22.31 12.19 -18.22
N GLY A 146 -21.94 11.95 -19.49
CA GLY A 146 -22.88 12.02 -20.61
C GLY A 146 -23.68 13.32 -20.62
N SER A 147 -23.03 14.41 -21.05
CA SER A 147 -23.46 15.82 -21.11
C SER A 147 -22.84 16.73 -20.04
N ASP A 148 -22.47 17.93 -20.52
CA ASP A 148 -21.64 19.00 -19.95
C ASP A 148 -21.34 18.97 -18.44
N GLY A 149 -20.05 18.83 -18.11
CA GLY A 149 -19.50 19.16 -16.79
C GLY A 149 -19.56 20.66 -16.42
N ALA A 150 -20.27 21.49 -17.20
CA ALA A 150 -20.47 22.90 -16.93
C ALA A 150 -21.47 23.16 -15.78
N ASP A 151 -22.35 22.20 -15.45
CA ASP A 151 -23.40 22.40 -14.45
C ASP A 151 -22.97 22.12 -12.99
N LEU A 152 -21.77 21.58 -12.75
CA LEU A 152 -21.29 21.25 -11.40
C LEU A 152 -20.42 22.35 -10.76
N LEU A 153 -20.11 23.43 -11.49
CA LEU A 153 -19.29 24.55 -10.99
C LEU A 153 -20.01 25.89 -11.18
N HIS A 154 -21.28 25.99 -10.78
CA HIS A 154 -21.88 27.29 -10.49
C HIS A 154 -21.28 27.85 -9.19
N TRP A 155 -20.09 28.46 -9.30
CA TRP A 155 -19.64 29.44 -8.33
C TRP A 155 -20.23 30.78 -8.73
N ASP A 156 -21.39 31.11 -8.15
CA ASP A 156 -21.92 32.47 -8.14
C ASP A 156 -20.86 33.41 -7.55
N ILE A 157 -20.29 34.27 -8.39
CA ILE A 157 -19.45 35.40 -7.96
C ILE A 157 -20.40 36.57 -7.64
N PRO A 158 -20.49 37.05 -6.40
CA PRO A 158 -21.19 38.30 -6.14
C PRO A 158 -20.32 39.46 -6.65
N SER A 159 -20.93 40.27 -7.49
CA SER A 159 -20.50 41.60 -7.96
C SER A 159 -20.22 42.58 -6.82
#